data_AF-A0A1M4ERB2-F1
#
_entry.id   AF-A0A1M4ERB2-F1
#
_cell.length_a   1.000
_cell.length_b   1.000
_cell.length_c   1.000
_cell.angle_alpha   90.00
_cell.angle_beta   90.00
_cell.angle_gamma   90.00
#
_symmetry.space_group_name_H-M   'P 1'
#
loop_
_entity.id
_entity.type
_entity.pdbx_description
1 polymer ?
#
loop_
_entity_poly.entity_id
_entity_poly.type
_entity_poly.pdbx_seq_one_letter_code
_entity_poly.pdbx_strand_id
1 'polypeptide(L)'
;MDDRDAPPGVRTYRRLAQERLDRRQEGRGLPFAGLRRAAMSSANPMATGGRDARTIVKEHPRDVAAMVILVVAALLVPIDLPPVAIFEVPLVVWAVGAALVLFSESWKLRDKVLGIGAPLLGYSVGGVLVGGLRVGIEAGLQAFVQQFFDVSGTMFMIGTGVGVVWLAYRLLDVS
;
A
#
# COMPACT_ATOMS: atom_id res chain seq x y z
N MET A 1 34.16 42.94 -13.47
CA MET A 1 33.20 43.80 -14.19
C MET A 1 32.63 44.75 -13.16
N ASP A 2 32.79 46.03 -13.41
CA ASP A 2 32.66 47.14 -12.46
C ASP A 2 31.24 47.25 -11.86
N ASP A 3 31.14 47.37 -10.53
CA ASP A 3 29.90 47.25 -9.74
C ASP A 3 29.06 48.55 -9.75
N ARG A 4 29.47 49.55 -10.54
CA ARG A 4 28.94 50.93 -10.47
C ARG A 4 27.74 51.21 -11.38
N ASP A 5 27.47 50.38 -12.39
CA ASP A 5 26.46 50.65 -13.43
C ASP A 5 25.14 49.87 -13.29
N ALA A 6 24.94 49.11 -12.22
CA ALA A 6 23.69 48.39 -12.02
C ALA A 6 22.56 49.33 -11.56
N PRO A 7 21.39 49.36 -12.24
CA PRO A 7 20.23 50.15 -11.81
C PRO A 7 19.84 49.83 -10.37
N PRO A 8 19.36 50.81 -9.58
CA PRO A 8 19.16 50.65 -8.13
C PRO A 8 18.24 49.47 -7.76
N GLY A 9 17.24 49.16 -8.60
CA GLY A 9 16.38 47.99 -8.40
C GLY A 9 17.11 46.65 -8.48
N VAL A 10 18.09 46.52 -9.39
CA VAL A 10 18.84 45.26 -9.58
C VAL A 10 19.73 44.95 -8.38
N ARG A 11 20.28 45.99 -7.72
CA ARG A 11 21.06 45.83 -6.49
C ARG A 11 20.22 45.29 -5.34
N THR A 12 18.98 45.77 -5.21
CA THR A 12 18.06 45.33 -4.16
C THR A 12 17.61 43.88 -4.37
N TYR A 13 17.25 43.50 -5.60
CA TYR A 13 16.88 42.12 -5.90
C TYR A 13 18.06 41.15 -5.80
N ARG A 14 19.28 41.59 -6.14
CA ARG A 14 20.49 40.77 -5.98
C ARG A 14 20.84 40.53 -4.51
N ARG A 15 20.73 41.56 -3.64
CA ARG A 15 20.89 41.39 -2.18
C ARG A 15 19.85 40.44 -1.60
N LEU A 16 18.59 40.58 -1.98
CA LEU A 16 17.53 39.65 -1.55
C LEU A 16 17.76 38.21 -2.04
N ALA A 17 18.32 38.04 -3.24
CA ALA A 17 18.67 36.73 -3.77
C ALA A 17 19.86 36.11 -3.02
N GLN A 18 20.87 36.90 -2.66
CA GLN A 18 22.02 36.46 -1.86
C GLN A 18 21.61 36.08 -0.43
N GLU A 19 20.81 36.90 0.25
CA GLU A 19 20.29 36.58 1.59
C GLU A 19 19.46 35.28 1.63
N ARG A 20 18.72 34.99 0.54
CA ARG A 20 17.98 33.72 0.42
C ARG A 20 18.87 32.52 0.16
N LEU A 21 20.01 32.69 -0.50
CA LEU A 21 20.97 31.62 -0.73
C LEU A 21 21.75 31.30 0.55
N ASP A 22 22.18 32.32 1.28
CA ASP A 22 22.90 32.15 2.56
C ASP A 22 22.01 31.46 3.61
N ARG A 23 20.74 31.86 3.75
CA ARG A 23 19.75 31.14 4.60
C ARG A 23 19.52 29.69 4.19
N ARG A 24 19.66 29.37 2.89
CA ARG A 24 19.46 28.01 2.38
C ARG A 24 20.67 27.12 2.64
N GLN A 25 21.84 27.73 2.79
CA GLN A 25 23.11 27.05 3.04
C GLN A 25 23.30 26.74 4.54
N GLU A 26 22.84 27.63 5.43
CA GLU A 26 22.86 27.42 6.89
C GLU A 26 21.88 26.32 7.38
N GLY A 27 20.84 25.99 6.61
CA GLY A 27 19.89 24.93 6.96
C GLY A 27 20.35 23.48 6.68
N ARG A 28 21.59 23.29 6.20
CA ARG A 28 22.07 22.01 5.66
C ARG A 28 22.76 21.13 6.72
N GLY A 29 22.10 20.94 7.86
CA GLY A 29 22.70 20.28 9.03
C GLY A 29 21.81 19.35 9.85
N LEU A 30 20.61 18.94 9.38
CA LEU A 30 19.75 18.06 10.19
C LEU A 30 19.25 16.83 9.40
N PRO A 31 19.59 15.59 9.83
CA PRO A 31 19.25 14.34 9.14
C PRO A 31 17.75 14.00 9.11
N PHE A 32 16.90 14.81 9.76
CA PHE A 32 15.45 14.61 9.83
C PHE A 32 14.64 15.39 8.77
N ALA A 33 15.29 16.22 7.95
CA ALA A 33 14.61 16.97 6.89
C ALA A 33 14.07 16.06 5.77
N GLY A 34 14.68 14.88 5.55
CA GLY A 34 14.19 13.89 4.59
C GLY A 34 12.87 13.25 5.01
N LEU A 35 12.73 12.90 6.30
CA LEU A 35 11.50 12.35 6.88
C LEU A 35 10.37 13.38 6.87
N ARG A 36 10.68 14.66 7.19
CA ARG A 36 9.68 15.73 7.13
C ARG A 36 9.27 16.07 5.70
N ARG A 37 10.15 15.90 4.71
CA ARG A 37 9.85 16.06 3.29
C ARG A 37 9.02 14.89 2.75
N ALA A 38 9.21 13.66 3.23
CA ALA A 38 8.34 12.52 2.90
C ALA A 38 6.95 12.64 3.54
N ALA A 39 6.88 13.14 4.78
CA ALA A 39 5.61 13.41 5.47
C ALA A 39 4.89 14.67 4.96
N MET A 40 5.60 15.66 4.40
CA MET A 40 4.97 16.79 3.70
C MET A 40 4.72 16.54 2.21
N SER A 41 5.39 15.56 1.57
CA SER A 41 5.04 15.16 0.21
C SER A 41 3.74 14.38 0.15
N SER A 42 3.34 13.71 1.24
CA SER A 42 1.98 13.14 1.38
C SER A 42 0.91 14.20 1.69
N ALA A 43 1.31 15.42 2.04
CA ALA A 43 0.43 16.55 2.32
C ALA A 43 0.44 17.63 1.23
N ASN A 44 1.15 17.42 0.12
CA ASN A 44 1.18 18.36 -0.99
C ASN A 44 0.26 17.86 -2.13
N PRO A 45 -0.97 18.40 -2.26
CA PRO A 45 -1.94 17.98 -3.28
C PRO A 45 -1.52 18.32 -4.72
N MET A 46 -0.36 18.96 -4.90
CA MET A 46 0.24 19.28 -6.20
C MET A 46 1.26 18.22 -6.69
N ALA A 47 1.66 17.26 -5.85
CA ALA A 47 2.55 16.16 -6.26
C ALA A 47 1.79 14.93 -6.76
N THR A 48 0.52 14.80 -6.40
CA THR A 48 -0.46 13.95 -7.08
C THR A 48 -1.03 14.79 -8.23
N GLY A 49 -0.97 14.31 -9.47
CA GLY A 49 -1.40 15.04 -10.66
C GLY A 49 -2.92 15.28 -10.75
N GLY A 50 -3.53 15.93 -9.74
CA GLY A 50 -4.95 16.24 -9.68
C GLY A 50 -5.89 15.04 -9.50
N ARG A 51 -5.36 13.82 -9.33
CA ARG A 51 -6.17 12.60 -9.13
C ARG A 51 -6.23 12.24 -7.66
N ASP A 52 -7.17 12.88 -6.97
CA ASP A 52 -7.56 12.52 -5.61
C ASP A 52 -8.15 11.10 -5.58
N ALA A 53 -7.98 10.40 -4.44
CA ALA A 53 -8.64 9.10 -4.20
C ALA A 53 -10.16 9.15 -4.46
N ARG A 54 -10.77 10.33 -4.26
CA ARG A 54 -12.19 10.59 -4.56
C ARG A 54 -12.53 10.50 -6.05
N THR A 55 -11.59 10.83 -6.93
CA THR A 55 -11.75 10.74 -8.38
C THR A 55 -11.79 9.28 -8.82
N ILE A 56 -10.92 8.44 -8.28
CA ILE A 56 -10.90 6.98 -8.54
C ILE A 56 -12.23 6.33 -8.15
N VAL A 57 -12.80 6.70 -7.00
CA VAL A 57 -14.09 6.17 -6.55
C VAL A 57 -15.22 6.51 -7.53
N LYS A 58 -15.15 7.67 -8.19
CA LYS A 58 -16.16 8.08 -9.17
C LYS A 58 -15.95 7.45 -10.53
N GLU A 59 -14.70 7.32 -10.98
CA GLU A 59 -14.35 6.80 -12.30
C GLU A 59 -14.40 5.27 -12.35
N HIS A 60 -14.01 4.62 -11.26
CA HIS A 60 -13.86 3.16 -11.17
C HIS A 60 -14.60 2.57 -9.95
N PRO A 61 -15.93 2.78 -9.81
CA PRO A 61 -16.67 2.36 -8.62
C PRO A 61 -16.67 0.85 -8.41
N ARG A 62 -16.67 0.07 -9.50
CA ARG A 62 -16.63 -1.41 -9.45
C ARG A 62 -15.28 -1.93 -8.94
N ASP A 63 -14.18 -1.31 -9.36
CA ASP A 63 -12.84 -1.70 -8.96
C ASP A 63 -12.58 -1.36 -7.49
N VAL A 64 -13.07 -0.21 -7.04
CA VAL A 64 -13.05 0.17 -5.63
C VAL A 64 -13.91 -0.80 -4.81
N ALA A 65 -15.12 -1.14 -5.26
CA ALA A 65 -15.96 -2.11 -4.57
C ALA A 65 -15.28 -3.48 -4.45
N ALA A 66 -14.61 -3.96 -5.50
CA ALA A 66 -13.85 -5.19 -5.48
C ALA A 66 -12.72 -5.16 -4.43
N MET A 67 -11.94 -4.08 -4.38
CA MET A 67 -10.90 -3.89 -3.37
C MET A 67 -11.47 -3.83 -1.94
N VAL A 68 -12.59 -3.13 -1.75
CA VAL A 68 -13.28 -3.06 -0.45
C VAL A 68 -13.76 -4.44 -0.02
N ILE A 69 -14.33 -5.24 -0.92
CA ILE A 69 -14.76 -6.61 -0.61
C ILE A 69 -13.57 -7.49 -0.18
N LEU A 70 -12.41 -7.35 -0.84
CA LEU A 70 -11.19 -8.04 -0.42
C LEU A 70 -10.76 -7.62 0.99
N VAL A 71 -10.79 -6.32 1.31
CA VAL A 71 -10.49 -5.82 2.65
C VAL A 71 -11.48 -6.37 3.68
N VAL A 72 -12.78 -6.38 3.37
CA VAL A 72 -13.81 -6.97 4.24
C VAL A 72 -13.52 -8.44 4.48
N ALA A 73 -13.17 -9.21 3.46
CA ALA A 73 -12.79 -10.62 3.61
C ALA A 73 -11.65 -10.81 4.63
N ALA A 74 -10.61 -9.97 4.58
CA ALA A 74 -9.51 -10.01 5.55
C ALA A 74 -9.98 -9.65 6.97
N LEU A 75 -10.83 -8.63 7.12
CA LEU A 75 -11.35 -8.21 8.43
C LEU A 75 -12.29 -9.24 9.07
N LEU A 76 -12.88 -10.14 8.28
CA LEU A 76 -13.70 -11.24 8.78
C LEU A 76 -12.86 -12.41 9.31
N VAL A 77 -11.57 -12.51 8.99
CA VAL A 77 -10.69 -13.60 9.45
C VAL A 77 -10.66 -13.78 10.98
N PRO A 78 -10.54 -12.73 11.81
CA PRO A 78 -10.56 -12.90 13.27
C PRO A 78 -11.97 -13.15 13.85
N ILE A 79 -13.02 -13.17 13.00
CA ILE A 79 -14.40 -13.34 13.45
C ILE A 79 -14.81 -14.79 13.21
N ASP A 80 -15.16 -15.47 14.29
CA ASP A 80 -15.63 -16.87 14.24
C ASP A 80 -17.09 -16.92 13.76
N LEU A 81 -17.27 -16.91 12.44
CA LEU A 81 -18.58 -16.98 11.78
C LEU A 81 -18.91 -18.43 11.41
N PRO A 82 -20.19 -18.84 11.51
CA PRO A 82 -20.58 -20.18 11.09
C PRO A 82 -20.31 -20.38 9.58
N PRO A 83 -19.74 -21.52 9.18
CA PRO A 83 -19.38 -21.77 7.79
C PRO A 83 -20.61 -21.86 6.90
N VAL A 84 -20.48 -21.34 5.68
CA VAL A 84 -21.54 -21.38 4.66
C VAL A 84 -21.24 -22.50 3.69
N ALA A 85 -22.08 -23.54 3.69
CA ALA A 85 -21.93 -24.69 2.79
C ALA A 85 -20.51 -25.28 2.82
N ILE A 86 -19.93 -25.46 4.03
CA ILE A 86 -18.59 -26.02 4.31
C ILE A 86 -17.44 -25.00 4.16
N PHE A 87 -17.68 -23.85 3.55
CA PHE A 87 -16.65 -22.82 3.37
C PHE A 87 -16.66 -21.79 4.49
N GLU A 88 -15.46 -21.41 4.92
CA GLU A 88 -15.24 -20.28 5.82
C GLU A 88 -15.73 -18.98 5.18
N VAL A 89 -16.49 -18.18 5.92
CA VAL A 89 -17.06 -16.91 5.41
C VAL A 89 -16.01 -15.98 4.80
N PRO A 90 -14.82 -15.77 5.42
CA PRO A 90 -13.74 -14.97 4.82
C PRO A 90 -13.34 -15.44 3.43
N LEU A 91 -13.31 -16.76 3.20
CA LEU A 91 -12.92 -17.35 1.92
C LEU A 91 -13.99 -17.10 0.84
N VAL A 92 -15.27 -17.22 1.20
CA VAL A 92 -16.38 -16.93 0.30
C VAL A 92 -16.38 -15.45 -0.11
N VAL A 93 -16.22 -14.54 0.85
CA VAL A 93 -16.18 -13.10 0.58
C VAL A 93 -14.95 -12.74 -0.27
N TRP A 94 -13.79 -13.34 0.01
CA TRP A 94 -12.61 -13.19 -0.83
C TRP A 94 -12.86 -13.67 -2.26
N ALA A 95 -13.50 -14.83 -2.45
CA ALA A 95 -13.78 -15.38 -3.76
C ALA A 95 -14.68 -14.46 -4.61
N VAL A 96 -15.67 -13.82 -3.97
CA VAL A 96 -16.50 -12.80 -4.63
C VAL A 96 -15.66 -11.58 -5.04
N GLY A 97 -14.84 -11.05 -4.13
CA GLY A 97 -13.92 -9.94 -4.45
C GLY A 97 -12.95 -10.29 -5.58
N ALA A 98 -12.38 -11.50 -5.55
CA ALA A 98 -11.47 -11.99 -6.56
C ALA A 98 -12.15 -12.14 -7.93
N ALA A 99 -13.38 -12.65 -7.98
CA ALA A 99 -14.16 -12.72 -9.21
C ALA A 99 -14.38 -11.32 -9.80
N LEU A 100 -14.76 -10.33 -8.98
CA LEU A 100 -14.92 -8.94 -9.43
C LEU A 100 -13.63 -8.36 -10.01
N VAL A 101 -12.48 -8.61 -9.37
CA VAL A 101 -11.16 -8.22 -9.91
C VAL A 101 -10.88 -8.92 -11.24
N LEU A 102 -11.20 -10.20 -11.38
CA LEU A 102 -11.00 -10.96 -12.62
C LEU A 102 -11.83 -10.42 -13.78
N PHE A 103 -13.07 -10.00 -13.53
CA PHE A 103 -13.97 -9.42 -14.54
C PHE A 103 -13.73 -7.93 -14.82
N SER A 104 -12.93 -7.23 -14.03
CA SER A 104 -12.58 -5.83 -14.27
C SER A 104 -11.73 -5.65 -15.53
N GLU A 105 -11.97 -4.63 -16.34
CA GLU A 105 -11.12 -4.33 -17.51
C GLU A 105 -9.95 -3.39 -17.18
N SER A 106 -9.91 -2.83 -15.97
CA SER A 106 -8.97 -1.79 -15.57
C SER A 106 -7.55 -2.30 -15.30
N TRP A 107 -7.39 -3.60 -15.03
CA TRP A 107 -6.09 -4.23 -14.74
C TRP A 107 -5.71 -5.28 -15.77
N LYS A 108 -4.40 -5.43 -16.00
CA LYS A 108 -3.86 -6.55 -16.77
C LYS A 108 -4.03 -7.86 -15.99
N LEU A 109 -4.14 -8.98 -16.71
CA LEU A 109 -4.30 -10.30 -16.10
C LEU A 109 -3.23 -10.62 -15.05
N ARG A 110 -1.97 -10.25 -15.32
CA ARG A 110 -0.86 -10.43 -14.38
C ARG A 110 -1.11 -9.70 -13.05
N ASP A 111 -1.56 -8.45 -13.11
CA ASP A 111 -1.78 -7.64 -11.91
C ASP A 111 -2.98 -8.17 -11.10
N LYS A 112 -4.03 -8.64 -11.79
CA LYS A 112 -5.18 -9.31 -11.17
C LYS A 112 -4.74 -10.55 -10.39
N VAL A 113 -3.98 -11.44 -11.03
CA VAL A 113 -3.50 -12.70 -10.42
C VAL A 113 -2.59 -12.42 -9.23
N LEU A 114 -1.67 -11.46 -9.34
CA LEU A 114 -0.80 -11.07 -8.22
C LEU A 114 -1.60 -10.47 -7.06
N GLY A 115 -2.58 -9.60 -7.35
CA GLY A 115 -3.42 -8.96 -6.34
C GLY A 115 -4.28 -9.97 -5.57
N ILE A 116 -5.06 -10.79 -6.29
CA ILE A 116 -5.97 -11.76 -5.65
C ILE A 116 -5.24 -12.97 -5.07
N GLY A 117 -4.07 -13.33 -5.61
CA GLY A 117 -3.27 -14.47 -5.17
C GLY A 117 -2.38 -14.16 -3.96
N ALA A 118 -2.06 -12.90 -3.69
CA ALA A 118 -1.25 -12.49 -2.53
C ALA A 118 -1.80 -12.99 -1.17
N PRO A 119 -3.11 -12.94 -0.87
CA PRO A 119 -3.69 -13.59 0.32
C PRO A 119 -3.35 -15.07 0.45
N LEU A 120 -3.47 -15.85 -0.64
CA LEU A 120 -3.21 -17.29 -0.65
C LEU A 120 -1.72 -17.60 -0.46
N LEU A 121 -0.85 -16.79 -1.08
CA LEU A 121 0.59 -16.88 -0.86
C LEU A 121 0.97 -16.51 0.57
N GLY A 122 0.38 -15.44 1.13
CA GLY A 122 0.55 -15.08 2.53
C GLY A 122 0.14 -16.23 3.45
N TYR A 123 -1.08 -16.75 3.29
CA TYR A 123 -1.60 -17.88 4.06
C TYR A 123 -0.68 -19.10 4.01
N SER A 124 -0.29 -19.53 2.81
CA SER A 124 0.52 -20.75 2.62
C SER A 124 1.97 -20.57 3.07
N VAL A 125 2.67 -19.59 2.50
CA VAL A 125 4.09 -19.35 2.77
C VAL A 125 4.29 -18.86 4.20
N GLY A 126 3.47 -17.92 4.66
CA GLY A 126 3.53 -17.39 6.01
C GLY A 126 3.19 -18.45 7.06
N GLY A 127 2.16 -19.26 6.82
CA GLY A 127 1.80 -20.37 7.69
C GLY A 127 2.91 -21.43 7.78
N VAL A 128 3.48 -21.85 6.64
CA VAL A 128 4.55 -22.87 6.62
C VAL A 128 5.84 -22.34 7.24
N LEU A 129 6.29 -21.14 6.86
CA LEU A 129 7.54 -20.58 7.36
C LEU A 129 7.44 -20.26 8.85
N VAL A 130 6.42 -19.52 9.28
CA VAL A 130 6.31 -19.14 10.70
C VAL A 130 5.91 -20.32 11.56
N GLY A 131 5.03 -21.19 11.07
CA GLY A 131 4.69 -22.45 11.74
C GLY A 131 5.92 -23.33 11.95
N GLY A 132 6.72 -23.54 10.90
CA GLY A 132 7.94 -24.33 10.96
C GLY A 132 9.00 -23.72 11.88
N LEU A 133 9.19 -22.40 11.82
CA LEU A 133 10.15 -21.68 12.68
C LEU A 133 9.75 -21.73 14.17
N ARG A 134 8.45 -21.65 14.48
CA ARG A 134 7.96 -21.66 15.88
C ARG A 134 7.99 -23.05 16.52
N VAL A 135 7.80 -24.09 15.73
CA VAL A 135 7.69 -25.48 16.21
C VAL A 135 9.07 -26.12 16.34
N GLY A 136 10.03 -25.75 15.48
CA GLY A 136 11.35 -26.39 15.45
C GLY A 136 11.30 -27.81 14.89
N ILE A 137 12.45 -28.51 14.90
CA ILE A 137 12.61 -29.81 14.20
C ILE A 137 12.03 -30.98 15.03
N GLU A 138 11.86 -30.81 16.34
CA GLU A 138 11.51 -31.90 17.28
C GLU A 138 10.01 -31.98 17.60
N ALA A 139 9.27 -30.88 17.49
CA ALA A 139 7.85 -30.88 17.77
C ALA A 139 7.08 -31.42 16.56
N GLY A 140 6.48 -32.60 16.73
CA GLY A 140 5.88 -33.37 15.64
C GLY A 140 4.75 -32.66 14.87
N LEU A 141 4.24 -33.34 13.84
CA LEU A 141 3.29 -32.80 12.86
C LEU A 141 2.06 -32.11 13.47
N GLN A 142 1.53 -32.61 14.59
CA GLN A 142 0.37 -32.03 15.25
C GLN A 142 0.64 -30.59 15.75
N ALA A 143 1.80 -30.35 16.35
CA ALA A 143 2.19 -29.03 16.84
C ALA A 143 2.39 -28.06 15.67
N PHE A 144 2.96 -28.54 14.57
CA PHE A 144 3.08 -27.77 13.34
C PHE A 144 1.71 -27.35 12.79
N VAL A 145 0.77 -28.27 12.68
CA VAL A 145 -0.58 -27.98 12.16
C VAL A 145 -1.28 -26.93 13.02
N GLN A 146 -1.21 -27.05 14.34
CA GLN A 146 -1.83 -26.08 15.25
C GLN A 146 -1.21 -24.69 15.08
N GLN A 147 0.13 -24.60 15.01
CA GLN A 147 0.83 -23.33 14.86
C GLN A 147 0.65 -22.72 13.46
N PHE A 148 0.51 -23.55 12.43
CA PHE A 148 0.16 -23.14 11.08
C PHE A 148 -1.18 -22.40 11.09
N PHE A 149 -2.23 -23.01 11.64
CA PHE A 149 -3.56 -22.39 11.66
C PHE A 149 -3.63 -21.15 12.57
N ASP A 150 -2.85 -21.11 13.64
CA ASP A 150 -2.73 -19.94 14.53
C ASP A 150 -2.16 -18.70 13.79
N VAL A 151 -1.28 -18.90 12.80
CA VAL A 151 -0.62 -17.79 12.08
C VAL A 151 -1.21 -17.52 10.70
N SER A 152 -1.74 -18.55 10.03
CA SER A 152 -2.13 -18.49 8.62
C SER A 152 -3.23 -17.46 8.37
N GLY A 153 -4.18 -17.30 9.29
CA GLY A 153 -5.20 -16.24 9.22
C GLY A 153 -4.58 -14.83 9.23
N THR A 154 -3.62 -14.59 10.11
CA THR A 154 -2.90 -13.30 10.14
C THR A 154 -2.12 -13.06 8.85
N MET A 155 -1.48 -14.10 8.32
CA MET A 155 -0.72 -13.99 7.08
C MET A 155 -1.62 -13.82 5.84
N PHE A 156 -2.83 -14.38 5.87
CA PHE A 156 -3.85 -14.09 4.86
C PHE A 156 -4.24 -12.60 4.88
N MET A 157 -4.44 -12.00 6.06
CA MET A 157 -4.74 -10.57 6.18
C MET A 157 -3.59 -9.71 5.63
N ILE A 158 -2.35 -10.03 5.97
CA ILE A 158 -1.16 -9.33 5.44
C ILE A 158 -1.08 -9.46 3.93
N GLY A 159 -1.22 -10.68 3.40
CA GLY A 159 -1.24 -10.94 1.95
C GLY A 159 -2.35 -10.17 1.24
N THR A 160 -3.52 -10.05 1.86
CA THR A 160 -4.62 -9.24 1.34
C THR A 160 -4.29 -7.76 1.32
N GLY A 161 -3.70 -7.22 2.40
CA GLY A 161 -3.25 -5.84 2.43
C GLY A 161 -2.26 -5.53 1.32
N VAL A 162 -1.26 -6.38 1.13
CA VAL A 162 -0.27 -6.25 0.04
C VAL A 162 -0.94 -6.32 -1.34
N GLY A 163 -1.85 -7.29 -1.53
CA GLY A 163 -2.57 -7.47 -2.79
C GLY A 163 -3.47 -6.28 -3.14
N VAL A 164 -4.20 -5.73 -2.17
CA VAL A 164 -5.05 -4.54 -2.36
C VAL A 164 -4.21 -3.30 -2.65
N VAL A 165 -3.10 -3.09 -1.92
CA VAL A 165 -2.18 -1.98 -2.19
C VAL A 165 -1.59 -2.09 -3.59
N TRP A 166 -1.23 -3.30 -4.04
CA TRP A 166 -0.78 -3.54 -5.41
C TRP A 166 -1.83 -3.19 -6.46
N LEU A 167 -3.08 -3.64 -6.28
CA LEU A 167 -4.18 -3.32 -7.20
C LEU A 167 -4.48 -1.83 -7.23
N ALA A 168 -4.49 -1.16 -6.07
CA ALA A 168 -4.69 0.29 -5.98
C ALA A 168 -3.56 1.07 -6.67
N TYR A 169 -2.30 0.67 -6.45
CA TYR A 169 -1.15 1.25 -7.13
C TYR A 169 -1.26 1.09 -8.65
N ARG A 170 -1.64 -0.10 -9.14
CA ARG A 170 -1.81 -0.35 -10.57
C ARG A 170 -2.99 0.40 -11.18
N LEU A 171 -4.06 0.60 -10.42
CA LEU A 171 -5.19 1.40 -10.89
C LEU A 171 -4.77 2.86 -11.11
N LEU A 172 -3.93 3.39 -10.22
CA LEU A 172 -3.35 4.75 -10.31
C LEU A 172 -2.31 4.91 -11.44
N ASP A 173 -1.54 3.85 -11.73
CA ASP A 173 -0.45 3.85 -12.71
C ASP A 173 -0.97 3.66 -14.16
N VAL A 174 -2.11 2.97 -14.35
CA VAL A 174 -2.70 2.69 -15.67
C VAL A 174 -3.66 3.80 -16.14
N SER A 175 -4.13 4.67 -15.24
CA SER A 175 -5.03 5.81 -15.54
C SER A 175 -4.30 7.13 -15.72
#